data_AF-A0A3D3CPD4-F1
#
_entry.id   AF-A0A3D3CPD4-F1
#
_cell.length_a   1.000
_cell.length_b   1.000
_cell.length_c   1.000
_cell.angle_alpha   90.00
_cell.angle_beta   90.00
_cell.angle_gamma   90.00
#
_symmetry.space_group_name_H-M   'P 1'
#
loop_
_entity.id
_entity.type
_entity.pdbx_description
1 polymer ?
#
loop_
_entity_poly.entity_id
_entity_poly.type
_entity_poly.pdbx_seq_one_letter_code
_entity_poly.pdbx_strand_id
1 'polypeptide(L)'
;GMPRRTSMGVDFNRVNLLIAVLEKKAGIHLGGMDVFINIVGGLKILEPAADMGIISSIVSSFREAPIDPKTILFGEVGLSGEVRAVAQGEARLKEAAKIGFKKAIIPKNNAGRLKGDLGLTIIGVKDVEEAIENIGN
;
A
#
# COMPACT_ATOMS: atom_id res chain seq x y z
N GLY A 1 3.84 -3.27 28.40
CA GLY A 1 2.48 -2.68 28.28
C GLY A 1 1.89 -3.13 26.96
N MET A 2 0.57 -3.01 26.78
CA MET A 2 -0.04 -3.26 25.46
C MET A 2 0.39 -2.13 24.50
N PRO A 3 0.89 -2.44 23.30
CA PRO A 3 1.28 -1.41 22.35
C PRO A 3 0.09 -0.57 21.92
N ARG A 4 0.33 0.72 21.71
CA ARG A 4 -0.68 1.66 21.26
C ARG A 4 -0.81 1.58 19.75
N ARG A 5 -2.04 1.48 19.28
CA ARG A 5 -2.37 1.59 17.86
C ARG A 5 -3.32 2.75 17.69
N THR A 6 -3.05 3.64 16.75
CA THR A 6 -3.87 4.84 16.52
C THR A 6 -3.96 5.10 15.03
N SER A 7 -5.17 5.37 14.55
CA SER A 7 -5.42 5.69 13.15
C SER A 7 -6.24 6.97 13.03
N MET A 8 -5.83 7.84 12.11
CA MET A 8 -6.53 9.07 11.75
C MET A 8 -6.79 9.07 10.24
N GLY A 9 -8.04 9.28 9.83
CA GLY A 9 -8.42 9.29 8.42
C GLY A 9 -8.62 7.90 7.78
N VAL A 10 -8.39 6.81 8.51
CA VAL A 10 -8.69 5.42 8.09
C VAL A 10 -9.31 4.62 9.24
N ASP A 11 -10.03 3.56 8.88
CA ASP A 11 -10.63 2.65 9.85
C ASP A 11 -9.58 1.93 10.70
N PHE A 12 -9.81 1.90 12.01
CA PHE A 12 -8.89 1.32 12.99
C PHE A 12 -8.79 -0.20 12.87
N ASN A 13 -9.92 -0.89 12.66
CA ASN A 13 -9.94 -2.34 12.54
C ASN A 13 -9.21 -2.80 11.28
N ARG A 14 -9.34 -2.02 10.20
CA ARG A 14 -8.59 -2.23 8.97
C ARG A 14 -7.08 -2.15 9.18
N VAL A 15 -6.59 -1.13 9.88
CA VAL A 15 -5.16 -1.03 10.21
C VAL A 15 -4.70 -2.24 11.05
N ASN A 16 -5.48 -2.68 12.03
CA ASN A 16 -5.16 -3.88 12.82
C ASN A 16 -5.09 -5.16 11.96
N LEU A 17 -6.00 -5.31 11.02
CA LEU A 17 -6.01 -6.44 10.08
C LEU A 17 -4.76 -6.42 9.20
N LEU A 18 -4.41 -5.26 8.64
CA LEU A 18 -3.22 -5.10 7.80
C LEU A 18 -1.92 -5.37 8.58
N ILE A 19 -1.84 -4.93 9.83
CA ILE A 19 -0.72 -5.30 10.72
C ILE A 19 -0.65 -6.82 10.86
N ALA A 20 -1.75 -7.50 11.18
CA ALA A 20 -1.76 -8.95 11.33
C ALA A 20 -1.33 -9.69 10.04
N VAL A 21 -1.70 -9.17 8.87
CA VAL A 21 -1.23 -9.69 7.57
C VAL A 21 0.27 -9.52 7.42
N LEU A 22 0.83 -8.33 7.72
CA LEU A 22 2.28 -8.09 7.67
C LEU A 22 3.06 -9.04 8.60
N GLU A 23 2.57 -9.26 9.82
CA GLU A 23 3.21 -10.19 10.77
C GLU A 23 3.18 -11.63 10.25
N LYS A 24 2.01 -12.07 9.76
CA LYS A 24 1.80 -13.48 9.40
C LYS A 24 2.41 -13.86 8.05
N LYS A 25 2.47 -12.91 7.11
CA LYS A 25 2.85 -13.15 5.70
C LYS A 25 4.22 -12.62 5.35
N ALA A 26 4.59 -11.44 5.86
CA ALA A 26 5.87 -10.81 5.54
C ALA A 26 6.92 -10.93 6.67
N GLY A 27 6.59 -11.60 7.78
CA GLY A 27 7.50 -11.78 8.91
C GLY A 27 7.87 -10.49 9.65
N ILE A 28 7.10 -9.41 9.46
CA ILE A 28 7.37 -8.12 10.09
C ILE A 28 6.77 -8.12 11.48
N HIS A 29 7.60 -8.21 12.53
CA HIS A 29 7.14 -8.33 13.90
C HIS A 29 6.81 -6.96 14.52
N LEU A 30 5.51 -6.59 14.54
CA LEU A 30 5.00 -5.29 15.02
C LEU A 30 4.31 -5.40 16.39
N GLY A 31 4.11 -6.60 16.92
CA GLY A 31 3.33 -6.86 18.13
C GLY A 31 3.84 -6.20 19.41
N GLY A 32 5.09 -5.74 19.43
CA GLY A 32 5.68 -4.97 20.55
C GLY A 32 5.75 -3.46 20.31
N MET A 33 5.29 -2.96 19.16
CA MET A 33 5.53 -1.60 18.70
C MET A 33 4.26 -0.77 18.71
N ASP A 34 4.41 0.50 19.08
CA ASP A 34 3.35 1.47 18.90
C ASP A 34 3.23 1.85 17.41
N VAL A 35 2.01 1.85 16.87
CA VAL A 35 1.75 2.15 15.46
C VAL A 35 0.78 3.32 15.35
N PHE A 36 1.22 4.40 14.71
CA PHE A 36 0.43 5.58 14.43
C PHE A 36 0.29 5.76 12.92
N ILE A 37 -0.94 5.77 12.43
CA ILE A 37 -1.26 5.97 11.02
C ILE A 37 -2.11 7.22 10.86
N ASN A 38 -1.75 8.06 9.90
CA ASN A 38 -2.44 9.31 9.61
C ASN A 38 -2.58 9.52 8.10
N ILE A 39 -3.77 9.89 7.66
CA ILE A 39 -3.98 10.44 6.31
C ILE A 39 -3.78 11.94 6.34
N VAL A 40 -2.81 12.42 5.55
CA VAL A 40 -2.48 13.84 5.44
C VAL A 40 -3.65 14.62 4.82
N GLY A 41 -3.81 15.88 5.24
CA GLY A 41 -4.81 16.79 4.70
C GLY A 41 -6.20 16.66 5.34
N GLY A 42 -6.34 15.92 6.45
CA GLY A 42 -7.61 15.75 7.15
C GLY A 42 -8.64 14.92 6.38
N LEU A 43 -8.19 14.21 5.34
CA LEU A 43 -9.05 13.37 4.52
C LEU A 43 -9.44 12.09 5.26
N LYS A 44 -10.62 11.57 4.92
CA LYS A 44 -11.07 10.24 5.33
C LYS A 44 -11.10 9.33 4.10
N ILE A 45 -10.36 8.24 4.15
CA ILE A 45 -10.29 7.26 3.08
C ILE A 45 -11.11 6.03 3.49
N LEU A 46 -12.16 5.77 2.70
CA LEU A 46 -13.08 4.65 2.88
C LEU A 46 -13.10 3.80 1.62
N GLU A 47 -11.94 3.29 1.22
CA GLU A 47 -11.83 2.43 0.05
C GLU A 47 -10.77 1.34 0.17
N PRO A 48 -10.96 0.18 -0.50
CA PRO A 48 -9.98 -0.90 -0.44
C PRO A 48 -8.62 -0.65 -1.04
N ALA A 49 -8.54 0.23 -2.05
CA ALA A 49 -7.29 0.49 -2.74
C ALA A 49 -6.19 1.11 -1.86
N ALA A 50 -6.55 1.64 -0.69
CA ALA A 50 -5.64 2.26 0.24
C ALA A 50 -4.77 1.26 1.03
N ASP A 51 -5.11 -0.04 1.04
CA ASP A 51 -4.40 -1.03 1.85
C ASP A 51 -2.91 -1.07 1.52
N MET A 52 -2.58 -1.12 0.22
CA MET A 52 -1.19 -1.08 -0.26
C MET A 52 -0.43 0.16 0.22
N GLY A 53 -1.08 1.33 0.26
CA GLY A 53 -0.49 2.56 0.78
C GLY A 53 -0.24 2.49 2.28
N ILE A 54 -1.18 1.93 3.04
CA ILE A 54 -1.08 1.77 4.50
C ILE A 54 0.03 0.79 4.86
N ILE A 55 0.03 -0.42 4.26
CA ILE A 55 1.07 -1.42 4.57
C ILE A 55 2.45 -0.89 4.23
N SER A 56 2.60 -0.21 3.09
CA SER A 56 3.91 0.26 2.64
C SER A 56 4.43 1.38 3.53
N SER A 57 3.54 2.24 4.04
CA SER A 57 3.88 3.26 5.03
C SER A 57 4.34 2.65 6.36
N ILE A 58 3.67 1.60 6.82
CA ILE A 58 4.07 0.86 8.04
C ILE A 58 5.44 0.22 7.84
N VAL A 59 5.64 -0.49 6.71
CA VAL A 59 6.91 -1.17 6.41
C VAL A 59 8.05 -0.18 6.23
N SER A 60 7.83 0.93 5.53
CA SER A 60 8.83 1.99 5.35
C SER A 60 9.26 2.58 6.69
N SER A 61 8.30 2.87 7.58
CA SER A 61 8.57 3.35 8.94
C SER A 61 9.34 2.32 9.77
N PHE A 62 8.91 1.05 9.74
CA PHE A 62 9.56 -0.04 10.47
C PHE A 62 11.00 -0.30 10.02
N ARG A 63 11.27 -0.18 8.70
CA ARG A 63 12.60 -0.41 8.12
C ARG A 63 13.49 0.83 8.11
N GLU A 64 12.98 1.99 8.54
CA GLU A 64 13.63 3.30 8.38
C GLU A 64 14.11 3.56 6.94
N ALA A 65 13.35 3.05 5.97
CA ALA A 65 13.71 3.10 4.55
C ALA A 65 12.64 3.89 3.78
N PRO A 66 12.94 5.10 3.29
CA PRO A 66 11.97 5.94 2.61
C PRO A 66 11.59 5.34 1.25
N ILE A 67 10.29 5.36 0.94
CA ILE A 67 9.78 5.06 -0.41
C ILE A 67 10.06 6.27 -1.31
N ASP A 68 10.49 6.04 -2.55
CA ASP A 68 10.65 7.11 -3.54
C ASP A 68 9.34 7.95 -3.64
N PRO A 69 9.39 9.27 -3.39
CA PRO A 69 8.23 10.16 -3.47
C PRO A 69 7.53 10.17 -4.84
N LYS A 70 8.16 9.65 -5.89
CA LYS A 70 7.59 9.47 -7.23
C LYS A 70 6.99 8.08 -7.48
N THR A 71 6.80 7.30 -6.42
CA THR A 71 6.10 6.00 -6.45
C THR A 71 4.69 6.12 -5.91
N ILE A 72 3.71 5.62 -6.66
CA ILE A 72 2.33 5.43 -6.19
C ILE A 72 2.06 3.96 -5.91
N LEU A 73 1.30 3.68 -4.85
CA LEU A 73 0.88 2.34 -4.47
C LEU A 73 -0.63 2.31 -4.25
N PHE A 74 -1.30 1.32 -4.84
CA PHE A 74 -2.69 1.05 -4.54
C PHE A 74 -3.01 -0.42 -4.75
N GLY A 75 -4.05 -0.91 -4.09
CA GLY A 75 -4.47 -2.30 -4.12
C GLY A 75 -5.14 -2.69 -2.83
N GLU A 76 -6.04 -3.67 -2.89
CA GLU A 76 -6.69 -4.25 -1.72
C GLU A 76 -5.86 -5.43 -1.23
N VAL A 77 -5.67 -5.54 0.08
CA VAL A 77 -4.90 -6.63 0.69
C VAL A 77 -5.86 -7.59 1.38
N GLY A 78 -5.84 -8.84 0.93
CA GLY A 78 -6.61 -9.90 1.57
C GLY A 78 -5.89 -10.51 2.76
N LEU A 79 -6.64 -11.25 3.58
CA LEU A 79 -6.14 -11.92 4.78
C LEU A 79 -5.05 -12.95 4.50
N SER A 80 -5.02 -13.51 3.27
CA SER A 80 -3.99 -14.48 2.89
C SER A 80 -2.69 -13.81 2.43
N GLY A 81 -2.64 -12.47 2.42
CA GLY A 81 -1.52 -11.67 1.92
C GLY A 81 -1.63 -11.37 0.43
N GLU A 82 -2.70 -11.78 -0.24
CA GLU A 82 -2.88 -11.54 -1.66
C GLU A 82 -3.23 -10.08 -1.95
N VAL A 83 -2.72 -9.55 -3.07
CA VAL A 83 -3.03 -8.19 -3.54
C VAL A 83 -4.08 -8.28 -4.65
N ARG A 84 -5.27 -7.76 -4.36
CA ARG A 84 -6.47 -7.90 -5.19
C ARG A 84 -6.67 -6.66 -6.06
N ALA A 85 -7.27 -6.89 -7.23
CA ALA A 85 -7.55 -5.81 -8.17
C ALA A 85 -8.59 -4.82 -7.62
N VAL A 86 -8.40 -3.55 -7.94
CA VAL A 86 -9.29 -2.45 -7.55
C VAL A 86 -9.96 -1.81 -8.74
N ALA A 87 -11.09 -1.15 -8.48
CA ALA A 87 -11.81 -0.39 -9.49
C ALA A 87 -10.99 0.81 -10.00
N GLN A 88 -11.20 1.16 -11.27
CA GLN A 88 -10.64 2.35 -11.90
C GLN A 88 -9.10 2.46 -11.87
N GLY A 89 -8.38 1.33 -11.86
CA GLY A 89 -6.90 1.32 -11.80
C GLY A 89 -6.22 2.13 -12.91
N GLU A 90 -6.69 2.01 -14.15
CA GLU A 90 -6.13 2.79 -15.27
C GLU A 90 -6.36 4.31 -15.11
N ALA A 91 -7.53 4.71 -14.61
CA ALA A 91 -7.82 6.13 -14.37
C ALA A 91 -6.93 6.73 -13.28
N ARG A 92 -6.68 5.98 -12.19
CA ARG A 92 -5.73 6.37 -11.13
C ARG A 92 -4.32 6.56 -11.67
N LEU A 93 -3.87 5.64 -12.52
CA LEU A 93 -2.54 5.72 -13.14
C LEU A 93 -2.41 6.91 -14.08
N LYS A 94 -3.42 7.15 -14.92
CA LYS A 94 -3.44 8.34 -15.80
C LYS A 94 -3.33 9.63 -15.00
N GLU A 95 -4.02 9.73 -13.88
CA GLU A 95 -3.94 10.91 -13.02
C GLU A 95 -2.58 11.03 -12.33
N ALA A 96 -2.05 9.91 -11.81
CA ALA A 96 -0.72 9.86 -11.22
C ALA A 96 0.39 10.31 -12.21
N ALA A 97 0.30 9.87 -13.47
CA ALA A 97 1.22 10.29 -14.52
C ALA A 97 1.16 11.80 -14.78
N LYS A 98 -0.04 12.39 -14.85
CA LYS A 98 -0.23 13.84 -15.06
C LYS A 98 0.40 14.68 -13.96
N ILE A 99 0.27 14.26 -12.70
CA ILE A 99 0.85 14.98 -11.54
C ILE A 99 2.31 14.62 -11.28
N GLY A 100 2.92 13.81 -12.16
CA GLY A 100 4.36 13.62 -12.23
C GLY A 100 4.91 12.46 -11.40
N PHE A 101 4.10 11.46 -11.04
CA PHE A 101 4.61 10.15 -10.60
C PHE A 101 5.35 9.45 -11.74
N LYS A 102 6.26 8.54 -11.38
CA LYS A 102 7.13 7.82 -12.32
C LYS A 102 7.03 6.31 -12.20
N LYS A 103 6.71 5.80 -11.02
CA LYS A 103 6.59 4.38 -10.72
C LYS A 103 5.25 4.09 -10.08
N ALA A 104 4.66 2.95 -10.39
CA ALA A 104 3.43 2.48 -9.77
C ALA A 104 3.53 1.01 -9.39
N ILE A 105 3.25 0.68 -8.12
CA ILE A 105 3.18 -0.69 -7.62
C ILE A 105 1.70 -1.00 -7.36
N ILE A 106 1.15 -1.91 -8.14
CA ILE A 106 -0.30 -2.13 -8.26
C ILE A 106 -0.63 -3.62 -8.30
N PRO A 107 -1.89 -4.03 -8.15
CA PRO A 107 -2.26 -5.44 -8.25
C PRO A 107 -1.91 -5.98 -9.64
N LYS A 108 -1.32 -7.17 -9.71
CA LYS A 108 -0.97 -7.85 -10.97
C LYS A 108 -2.13 -7.92 -11.96
N ASN A 109 -3.35 -8.13 -11.44
CA ASN A 109 -4.58 -8.16 -12.23
C ASN A 109 -5.00 -6.79 -12.78
N ASN A 110 -4.68 -5.67 -12.10
CA ASN A 110 -4.86 -4.34 -12.69
C ASN A 110 -3.82 -4.09 -13.79
N ALA A 111 -2.56 -4.45 -13.55
CA ALA A 111 -1.47 -4.27 -14.52
C ALA A 111 -1.76 -5.02 -15.83
N GLY A 112 -2.21 -6.27 -15.76
CA GLY A 112 -2.54 -7.08 -16.94
C GLY A 112 -3.74 -6.58 -17.76
N ARG A 113 -4.50 -5.60 -17.26
CA ARG A 113 -5.64 -4.98 -17.98
C ARG A 113 -5.29 -3.65 -18.63
N LEU A 114 -4.09 -3.12 -18.39
CA LEU A 114 -3.67 -1.84 -18.95
C LEU A 114 -3.47 -1.95 -20.46
N LYS A 115 -3.82 -0.87 -21.16
CA LYS A 115 -3.65 -0.75 -22.61
C LYS A 115 -2.74 0.44 -22.90
N GLY A 116 -1.69 0.18 -23.66
CA GLY A 116 -0.72 1.21 -24.06
C GLY A 116 0.24 1.60 -22.94
N ASP A 117 1.11 2.54 -23.28
CA ASP A 117 2.07 3.14 -22.35
C ASP A 117 1.45 4.36 -21.65
N LEU A 118 1.59 4.42 -20.33
CA LEU A 118 1.12 5.52 -19.49
C LEU A 118 2.26 6.46 -19.06
N GLY A 119 3.50 6.22 -19.51
CA GLY A 119 4.68 6.98 -19.08
C GLY A 119 5.06 6.70 -17.62
N LEU A 120 4.65 5.54 -17.10
CA LEU A 120 4.91 5.06 -15.74
C LEU A 120 5.59 3.69 -15.81
N THR A 121 6.59 3.48 -14.95
CA THR A 121 7.07 2.13 -14.66
C THR A 121 6.02 1.40 -13.84
N ILE A 122 5.32 0.45 -14.47
CA ILE A 122 4.27 -0.35 -13.81
C ILE A 122 4.87 -1.65 -13.26
N ILE A 123 4.68 -1.89 -11.96
CA ILE A 123 5.02 -3.13 -11.29
C ILE A 123 3.73 -3.77 -10.78
N GLY A 124 3.39 -4.93 -11.36
CA GLY A 124 2.22 -5.71 -10.96
C GLY A 124 2.60 -6.77 -9.92
N VAL A 125 2.10 -6.63 -8.69
CA VAL A 125 2.39 -7.54 -7.57
C VAL A 125 1.21 -8.45 -7.25
N LYS A 126 1.48 -9.69 -6.85
CA LYS A 126 0.44 -10.68 -6.51
C LYS A 126 0.14 -10.76 -5.01
N ASP A 127 1.09 -10.38 -4.18
CA ASP A 127 1.01 -10.46 -2.72
C ASP A 127 1.81 -9.34 -2.03
N VAL A 128 1.66 -9.26 -0.71
CA VAL A 128 2.33 -8.25 0.12
C VAL A 128 3.84 -8.39 0.16
N GLU A 129 4.38 -9.59 -0.04
CA GLU A 129 5.83 -9.82 -0.06
C GLU A 129 6.44 -9.18 -1.30
N GLU A 130 5.88 -9.45 -2.49
CA GLU A 130 6.30 -8.79 -3.73
C GLU A 130 6.11 -7.26 -3.65
N ALA A 131 5.04 -6.78 -3.01
CA ALA A 131 4.86 -5.34 -2.78
C ALA A 131 6.02 -4.74 -1.98
N ILE A 132 6.40 -5.39 -0.89
CA ILE A 132 7.45 -4.95 0.03
C ILE A 132 8.84 -5.00 -0.61
N GLU A 133 9.10 -6.01 -1.43
CA GLU A 133 10.35 -6.12 -2.20
C GLU A 133 10.51 -4.95 -3.18
N ASN A 134 9.41 -4.42 -3.72
CA ASN A 134 9.44 -3.40 -4.76
C ASN A 134 9.39 -1.95 -4.24
N ILE A 135 9.15 -1.73 -2.94
CA ILE A 135 9.16 -0.38 -2.33
C ILE A 135 10.55 0.07 -1.84
N GLY A 136 11.46 -0.86 -1.57
CA GLY A 136 12.88 -0.61 -1.31
C GLY A 136 13.70 -0.83 -2.58
N ASN A 137 14.82 -0.12 -2.73
CA ASN A 137 15.77 -0.35 -3.83
C ASN A 137 16.36 -1.75 -3.78
#